data_AF-A0A7V1W3K4-F1
#
_entry.id   AF-A0A7V1W3K4-F1
#
_cell.length_a   1.000
_cell.length_b   1.000
_cell.length_c   1.000
_cell.angle_alpha   90.00
_cell.angle_beta   90.00
_cell.angle_gamma   90.00
#
_symmetry.space_group_name_H-M   'P 1'
#
loop_
_entity.id
_entity.type
_entity.pdbx_description
1 polymer ?
#
loop_
_entity_poly.entity_id
_entity_poly.type
_entity_poly.pdbx_seq_one_letter_code
_entity_poly.pdbx_strand_id
1 'polypeptide(L)'
;MTSRWKLACMGGLLAAQNVGIGTSLPASRLTVAGNLSVGSAYSATAAPPEGLIVQGSTGIGTPSPAYQLHVVGTVRFVGDFVNQEITGANLSSPTQQIPYNAVAVPIDGTTVSITIPDGSGPPHSGVLITGFARVSIIPP
;
A
#
# COMPACT_ATOMS: atom_id res chain seq x y z
N MET A 1 -8.92 32.31 51.13
CA MET A 1 -8.26 31.31 50.26
C MET A 1 -9.25 30.93 49.19
N THR A 2 -9.42 31.77 48.16
CA THR A 2 -10.33 31.45 47.06
C THR A 2 -9.52 30.76 45.99
N SER A 3 -9.82 29.49 45.74
CA SER A 3 -9.13 28.64 44.78
C SER A 3 -9.22 29.25 43.38
N ARG A 4 -8.20 30.04 43.02
CA ARG A 4 -8.00 30.55 41.68
C ARG A 4 -7.39 29.44 40.85
N TRP A 5 -8.22 28.85 40.00
CA TRP A 5 -7.87 28.07 38.81
C TRP A 5 -6.52 27.35 38.88
N LYS A 6 -6.48 26.19 39.54
CA LYS A 6 -5.53 25.18 39.09
C LYS A 6 -6.29 24.25 38.17
N LEU A 7 -6.45 24.70 36.92
CA LEU A 7 -6.52 23.76 35.82
C LEU A 7 -5.16 23.04 35.85
N ALA A 8 -5.09 21.93 36.59
CA ALA A 8 -3.98 21.03 36.42
C ALA A 8 -4.05 20.61 34.96
N CYS A 9 -3.05 21.00 34.17
CA CYS A 9 -2.77 20.34 32.92
C CYS A 9 -2.56 18.85 33.23
N MET A 10 -3.63 18.08 33.26
CA MET A 10 -3.68 16.78 32.57
C MET A 10 -4.25 16.96 31.15
N GLY A 11 -4.51 18.21 30.74
CA GLY A 11 -5.06 18.62 29.44
C GLY A 11 -4.46 19.92 28.90
N GLY A 12 -3.16 20.16 29.14
CA GLY A 12 -2.44 21.33 28.62
C GLY A 12 -1.68 20.98 27.34
N LEU A 13 -2.28 21.31 26.22
CA LEU A 13 -1.59 21.63 24.98
C LEU A 13 -0.67 22.84 25.23
N LEU A 14 0.53 22.60 25.75
CA LEU A 14 1.62 23.57 25.70
C LEU A 14 2.19 23.50 24.28
N ALA A 15 1.98 24.54 23.48
CA ALA A 15 2.32 24.64 22.06
C ALA A 15 3.82 24.42 21.69
N ALA A 16 4.67 24.06 22.66
CA ALA A 16 6.07 23.68 22.49
C ALA A 16 6.36 22.19 22.75
N GLN A 17 5.37 21.40 23.20
CA GLN A 17 5.54 19.97 23.49
C GLN A 17 4.76 19.10 22.50
N ASN A 18 5.26 17.89 22.28
CA ASN A 18 4.61 16.86 21.48
C ASN A 18 3.25 16.46 22.11
N VAL A 19 2.24 16.23 21.27
CA VAL A 19 0.93 15.75 21.71
C VAL A 19 0.92 14.22 21.72
N GLY A 20 0.70 13.63 22.90
CA GLY A 20 0.55 12.19 23.08
C GLY A 20 -0.91 11.82 23.39
N ILE A 21 -1.46 10.85 22.65
CA ILE A 21 -2.72 10.19 22.97
C ILE A 21 -2.42 8.71 23.26
N GLY A 22 -2.82 8.23 24.43
CA GLY A 22 -2.48 6.87 24.88
C GLY A 22 -1.01 6.68 25.31
N THR A 23 -0.20 7.74 25.31
CA THR A 23 1.21 7.70 25.74
C THR A 23 1.60 8.99 26.46
N SER A 24 2.46 8.86 27.48
CA SER A 24 3.06 9.98 28.21
C SER A 24 4.42 10.42 27.66
N LEU A 25 4.99 9.67 26.71
CA LEU A 25 6.31 9.91 26.12
C LEU A 25 6.24 9.95 24.58
N PRO A 26 5.54 10.93 23.99
CA PRO A 26 5.45 11.06 22.54
C PRO A 26 6.81 11.41 21.91
N ALA A 27 7.33 10.53 21.04
CA ALA A 27 8.60 10.73 20.34
C ALA A 27 8.49 11.69 19.14
N SER A 28 7.29 11.82 18.59
CA SER A 28 6.97 12.72 17.47
C SER A 28 5.98 13.80 17.90
N ARG A 29 5.91 14.90 17.14
CA ARG A 29 4.98 16.03 17.40
C ARG A 29 3.54 15.61 17.68
N LEU A 30 3.08 14.56 17.00
CA LEU A 30 1.86 13.84 17.34
C LEU A 30 2.22 12.35 17.44
N THR A 31 1.92 11.74 18.58
CA THR A 31 2.01 10.30 18.78
C THR A 31 0.66 9.78 19.27
N VAL A 32 0.13 8.76 18.59
CA VAL A 32 -1.07 8.03 19.02
C VAL A 32 -0.64 6.59 19.27
N ALA A 33 -0.69 6.16 20.53
CA ALA A 33 -0.49 4.77 20.92
C ALA A 33 -1.87 4.11 21.06
N GLY A 34 -2.30 3.38 20.04
CA GLY A 34 -3.66 2.92 19.86
C GLY A 34 -4.14 3.09 18.42
N ASN A 35 -5.46 3.25 18.24
CA ASN A 35 -6.09 3.42 16.94
C ASN A 35 -6.36 4.90 16.59
N LEU A 36 -6.36 5.24 15.30
CA LEU A 36 -6.57 6.61 14.79
C LEU A 36 -7.65 6.64 13.71
N SER A 37 -8.68 7.46 13.91
CA SER A 37 -9.72 7.77 12.91
C SER A 37 -9.57 9.22 12.44
N VAL A 38 -9.42 9.44 11.14
CA VAL A 38 -9.34 10.78 10.53
C VAL A 38 -10.53 10.98 9.59
N GLY A 39 -11.35 11.99 9.86
CA GLY A 39 -12.53 12.31 9.04
C GLY A 39 -13.78 12.59 9.87
N SER A 40 -14.63 13.51 9.42
CA SER A 40 -15.86 13.87 10.14
C SER A 40 -16.87 12.73 10.19
N ALA A 41 -16.98 11.92 9.13
CA ALA A 41 -17.88 10.77 9.10
C ALA A 41 -17.35 9.60 9.93
N TYR A 42 -16.05 9.57 10.23
CA TYR A 42 -15.41 8.54 11.05
C TYR A 42 -15.33 8.91 12.54
N SER A 43 -15.94 10.01 12.97
CA SER A 43 -15.89 10.47 14.37
C SER A 43 -16.56 9.52 15.37
N ALA A 44 -17.50 8.69 14.90
CA ALA A 44 -18.17 7.65 15.70
C ALA A 44 -17.78 6.23 15.27
N THR A 45 -16.80 6.10 14.37
CA THR A 45 -16.31 4.81 13.88
C THR A 45 -14.93 4.54 14.47
N ALA A 46 -14.84 3.51 15.30
CA ALA A 46 -13.56 3.08 15.83
C ALA A 46 -12.68 2.50 14.69
N ALA A 47 -11.49 3.06 14.51
CA ALA A 47 -10.46 2.41 13.70
C ALA A 47 -10.08 1.05 14.31
N PRO A 48 -9.55 0.10 13.51
CA PRO A 48 -9.02 -1.16 14.04
C PRO A 48 -7.98 -0.94 15.15
N PRO A 49 -7.84 -1.86 16.13
CA PRO A 49 -6.81 -1.77 17.16
C PRO A 49 -5.41 -1.60 16.55
N GLU A 50 -4.62 -0.66 17.07
CA GLU A 50 -3.30 -0.27 16.51
C GLU A 50 -3.33 0.08 15.01
N GLY A 51 -4.50 0.53 14.51
CA GLY A 51 -4.76 0.78 13.11
C GLY A 51 -5.18 2.22 12.80
N LEU A 52 -5.28 2.51 11.51
CA LEU A 52 -5.62 3.83 10.97
C LEU A 52 -6.74 3.70 9.94
N ILE A 53 -7.77 4.54 10.06
CA ILE A 53 -8.74 4.81 8.99
C ILE A 53 -8.71 6.30 8.63
N VAL A 54 -8.69 6.60 7.33
CA VAL A 54 -8.67 7.98 6.82
C VAL A 54 -9.80 8.16 5.81
N GLN A 55 -10.66 9.13 6.07
CA GLN A 55 -11.72 9.54 5.16
C GLN A 55 -11.14 10.53 4.15
N GLY A 56 -11.45 10.33 2.86
CA GLY A 56 -10.97 11.20 1.79
C GLY A 56 -9.55 10.86 1.33
N SER A 57 -9.00 11.67 0.42
CA SER A 57 -7.75 11.37 -0.27
C SER A 57 -6.53 11.61 0.62
N THR A 58 -5.66 10.61 0.73
CA THR A 58 -4.41 10.69 1.50
C THR A 58 -3.24 11.01 0.58
N GLY A 59 -2.61 12.17 0.78
CA GLY A 59 -1.39 12.57 0.10
C GLY A 59 -0.16 12.33 0.97
N ILE A 60 0.83 11.58 0.45
CA ILE A 60 2.16 11.43 1.06
C ILE A 60 3.19 12.10 0.14
N GLY A 61 3.86 13.13 0.64
CA GLY A 61 4.78 13.94 -0.17
C GLY A 61 4.07 14.90 -1.15
N THR A 62 2.75 15.00 -1.09
CA THR A 62 1.96 15.94 -1.91
C THR A 62 0.74 16.48 -1.15
N PRO A 63 0.48 17.80 -1.21
CA PRO A 63 -0.72 18.40 -0.62
C PRO A 63 -1.95 18.27 -1.55
N SER A 64 -1.76 17.87 -2.81
CA SER A 64 -2.83 17.78 -3.82
C SER A 64 -2.91 16.35 -4.36
N PRO A 65 -3.48 15.42 -3.57
CA PRO A 65 -3.66 14.04 -4.01
C PRO A 65 -4.65 13.97 -5.19
N ALA A 66 -4.23 13.36 -6.30
CA ALA A 66 -5.07 13.14 -7.49
C ALA A 66 -5.88 11.83 -7.41
N TYR A 67 -5.55 10.98 -6.43
CA TYR A 67 -6.16 9.67 -6.17
C TYR A 67 -6.45 9.52 -4.68
N GLN A 68 -7.25 8.52 -4.31
CA GLN A 68 -7.61 8.24 -2.92
C GLN A 68 -6.37 8.01 -2.03
N LEU A 69 -5.32 7.43 -2.58
CA LEU A 69 -3.97 7.39 -2.01
C LEU A 69 -2.99 7.87 -3.09
N HIS A 70 -2.29 8.98 -2.84
CA HIS A 70 -1.28 9.54 -3.74
C HIS A 70 0.04 9.70 -2.99
N VAL A 71 1.04 8.89 -3.36
CA VAL A 71 2.39 8.96 -2.79
C VAL A 71 3.35 9.50 -3.85
N VAL A 72 3.99 10.63 -3.56
CA VAL A 72 5.12 11.15 -4.35
C VAL A 72 6.40 10.66 -3.68
N GLY A 73 6.93 9.55 -4.18
CA GLY A 73 8.11 8.87 -3.61
C GLY A 73 8.06 7.36 -3.82
N THR A 74 8.87 6.62 -3.07
CA THR A 74 8.91 5.15 -3.12
C THR A 74 7.92 4.53 -2.14
N VAL A 75 7.14 3.55 -2.59
CA VAL A 75 6.32 2.68 -1.73
C VAL A 75 6.95 1.29 -1.72
N ARG A 76 7.17 0.72 -0.53
CA ARG A 76 7.69 -0.65 -0.36
C ARG A 76 6.60 -1.53 0.24
N PHE A 77 6.23 -2.60 -0.46
CA PHE A 77 5.43 -3.69 0.08
C PHE A 77 6.36 -4.85 0.47
N VAL A 78 6.08 -5.51 1.59
CA VAL A 78 6.77 -6.73 2.03
C VAL A 78 5.70 -7.83 2.11
N GLY A 79 5.88 -8.91 1.36
CA GLY A 79 4.81 -9.89 1.06
C GLY A 79 4.20 -9.66 -0.31
N ASP A 80 2.97 -10.14 -0.52
CA ASP A 80 2.34 -10.13 -1.85
C ASP A 80 1.55 -8.83 -2.09
N PHE A 81 1.72 -8.26 -3.28
CA PHE A 81 0.83 -7.24 -3.81
C PHE A 81 -0.23 -7.93 -4.68
N VAL A 82 -1.31 -8.42 -4.05
CA VAL A 82 -2.28 -9.35 -4.67
C VAL A 82 -3.29 -8.64 -5.61
N ASN A 83 -3.38 -7.30 -5.57
CA ASN A 83 -4.31 -6.53 -6.41
C ASN A 83 -3.56 -5.74 -7.49
N GLN A 84 -2.86 -6.44 -8.39
CA GLN A 84 -2.26 -5.84 -9.59
C GLN A 84 -3.33 -5.39 -10.60
N GLU A 85 -4.03 -4.31 -10.29
CA GLU A 85 -4.32 -3.30 -11.31
C GLU A 85 -3.40 -2.13 -11.00
N ILE A 86 -2.11 -2.24 -11.38
CA ILE A 86 -1.26 -1.05 -11.50
C ILE A 86 -1.71 -0.35 -12.78
N THR A 87 -2.88 0.29 -12.76
CA THR A 87 -3.43 1.00 -13.94
C THR A 87 -3.20 2.48 -13.75
N GLY A 88 -1.97 2.93 -14.04
CA GLY A 88 -1.57 4.33 -13.96
C GLY A 88 -0.49 4.64 -14.98
N ALA A 89 -0.60 5.79 -15.64
CA ALA A 89 0.21 6.25 -16.78
C ALA A 89 1.71 6.49 -16.51
N ASN A 90 2.28 5.88 -15.46
CA ASN A 90 3.72 5.77 -15.20
C ASN A 90 4.20 4.31 -15.42
N LEU A 91 3.62 3.65 -16.43
CA LEU A 91 4.11 2.40 -17.00
C LEU A 91 4.62 2.72 -18.40
N SER A 92 5.89 3.07 -18.52
CA SER A 92 6.58 2.94 -19.82
C SER A 92 6.78 1.47 -20.21
N SER A 93 6.35 0.51 -19.37
CA SER A 93 6.12 -0.90 -19.72
C SER A 93 5.11 -1.53 -18.74
N PRO A 94 3.87 -1.82 -19.17
CA PRO A 94 2.82 -2.40 -18.32
C PRO A 94 2.96 -3.92 -18.25
N THR A 95 4.00 -4.42 -17.61
CA THR A 95 4.10 -5.83 -17.21
C THR A 95 5.01 -5.90 -16.00
N GLN A 96 4.81 -6.90 -15.13
CA GLN A 96 5.93 -7.42 -14.36
C GLN A 96 6.99 -7.86 -15.39
N GLN A 97 7.93 -6.97 -15.70
CA GLN A 97 9.04 -7.27 -16.59
C GLN A 97 9.84 -8.35 -15.87
N ILE A 98 9.73 -9.60 -16.33
CA ILE A 98 10.73 -10.63 -16.04
C ILE A 98 11.94 -10.24 -16.90
N PRO A 99 13.06 -9.75 -16.32
CA PRO A 99 14.26 -9.42 -17.10
C PRO A 99 14.70 -10.60 -17.97
N TYR A 100 15.31 -10.31 -19.13
CA TYR A 100 16.01 -11.33 -19.90
C TYR A 100 17.09 -11.96 -19.01
N ASN A 101 16.90 -13.23 -18.59
CA ASN A 101 17.66 -14.04 -17.62
C ASN A 101 17.09 -14.21 -16.19
N ALA A 102 15.92 -13.67 -15.87
CA ALA A 102 15.31 -13.87 -14.56
C ALA A 102 14.44 -15.14 -14.51
N VAL A 103 14.61 -15.93 -13.45
CA VAL A 103 13.73 -17.05 -13.11
C VAL A 103 12.42 -16.47 -12.60
N ALA A 104 11.30 -16.77 -13.25
CA ALA A 104 9.98 -16.54 -12.66
C ALA A 104 9.85 -17.42 -11.42
N VAL A 105 9.85 -16.82 -10.23
CA VAL A 105 9.56 -17.52 -8.98
C VAL A 105 8.05 -17.46 -8.76
N PRO A 106 7.30 -18.58 -8.93
CA PRO A 106 5.87 -18.61 -8.64
C PRO A 106 5.62 -18.28 -7.17
N ILE A 107 4.58 -17.48 -6.90
CA ILE A 107 4.23 -16.95 -5.57
C ILE A 107 3.73 -18.08 -4.63
N ASP A 108 3.33 -19.22 -5.20
CA ASP A 108 2.80 -20.39 -4.51
C ASP A 108 3.54 -21.70 -4.81
N GLY A 109 4.65 -21.65 -5.56
CA GLY A 109 5.49 -22.83 -5.81
C GLY A 109 4.88 -23.92 -6.69
N THR A 110 3.71 -23.71 -7.30
CA THR A 110 3.02 -24.77 -8.06
C THR A 110 2.39 -24.27 -9.36
N THR A 111 3.17 -24.40 -10.45
CA THR A 111 2.80 -24.24 -11.88
C THR A 111 2.53 -22.81 -12.35
N VAL A 112 3.34 -22.33 -13.31
CA VAL A 112 3.15 -21.04 -13.99
C VAL A 112 2.36 -21.25 -15.28
N SER A 113 1.13 -20.73 -15.32
CA SER A 113 0.40 -20.51 -16.57
C SER A 113 1.00 -19.30 -17.28
N ILE A 114 1.86 -19.50 -18.28
CA ILE A 114 2.31 -18.40 -19.13
C ILE A 114 1.27 -18.22 -20.24
N THR A 115 0.40 -17.20 -20.12
CA THR A 115 -0.47 -16.77 -21.22
C THR A 115 0.30 -15.78 -22.09
N ILE A 116 0.69 -16.20 -23.30
CA ILE A 116 1.23 -15.30 -24.33
C ILE A 116 0.08 -15.00 -25.28
N PRO A 117 -0.49 -13.78 -25.30
CA PRO A 117 -1.47 -13.40 -26.31
C PRO A 117 -0.83 -13.58 -27.69
N ASP A 118 -1.54 -14.18 -28.63
CA ASP A 118 -1.18 -13.97 -30.02
C ASP A 118 -1.36 -12.47 -30.31
N GLY A 119 -0.31 -11.84 -30.84
CA GLY A 119 -0.49 -10.51 -31.41
C GLY A 119 -1.56 -10.56 -32.50
N SER A 120 -2.01 -9.41 -32.98
CA SER A 120 -3.02 -9.28 -34.05
C SER A 120 -2.59 -9.81 -35.45
N GLY A 121 -1.60 -10.70 -35.51
CA GLY A 121 -1.06 -11.33 -36.73
C GLY A 121 -1.47 -12.79 -36.90
N PRO A 122 -1.12 -13.43 -38.04
CA PRO A 122 -1.46 -14.82 -38.32
C PRO A 122 -0.93 -15.78 -37.23
N PRO A 123 -1.66 -16.88 -36.95
CA PRO A 123 -1.52 -17.66 -35.72
C PRO A 123 -0.24 -18.49 -35.68
N HIS A 124 0.89 -17.94 -35.26
CA HIS A 124 2.09 -18.72 -34.92
C HIS A 124 2.89 -18.08 -33.76
N SER A 125 2.29 -17.94 -32.58
CA SER A 125 3.07 -17.63 -31.36
C SER A 125 3.73 -18.90 -30.83
N GLY A 126 5.00 -19.12 -31.18
CA GLY A 126 5.81 -20.22 -30.64
C GLY A 126 6.45 -19.86 -29.30
N VAL A 127 6.39 -20.77 -28.31
CA VAL A 127 7.14 -20.65 -27.05
C VAL A 127 8.49 -21.34 -27.24
N LEU A 128 9.60 -20.58 -27.29
CA LEU A 128 10.94 -21.16 -27.27
C LEU A 128 11.33 -21.52 -25.82
N ILE A 129 11.46 -22.81 -25.56
CA ILE A 129 11.96 -23.33 -24.28
C ILE A 129 13.41 -23.77 -24.49
N THR A 130 14.36 -23.06 -23.89
CA THR A 130 15.77 -23.50 -23.88
C THR A 130 15.96 -24.49 -22.73
N GLY A 131 15.74 -25.79 -22.96
CA GLY A 131 15.88 -26.86 -21.96
C GLY A 131 14.85 -27.98 -22.09
N PHE A 132 14.64 -28.75 -21.02
CA PHE A 132 13.61 -29.79 -20.97
C PHE A 132 12.32 -29.25 -20.36
N ALA A 133 11.22 -29.28 -21.11
CA ALA A 133 9.87 -29.06 -20.58
C ALA A 133 8.93 -30.16 -21.05
N ARG A 134 7.97 -30.53 -20.20
CA ARG A 134 6.84 -31.38 -20.60
C ARG A 134 5.77 -30.48 -21.20
N VAL A 135 5.64 -30.50 -22.53
CA VAL A 135 4.55 -29.85 -23.26
C VAL A 135 3.46 -30.89 -23.50
N SER A 136 2.33 -30.76 -22.79
CA SER A 136 1.16 -31.61 -23.02
C SER A 136 0.18 -30.87 -23.92
N ILE A 137 -0.05 -31.40 -25.12
CA ILE A 137 -1.10 -30.92 -26.02
C ILE A 137 -2.33 -31.79 -25.76
N ILE A 138 -3.44 -31.18 -25.35
CA ILE A 138 -4.71 -31.90 -25.19
C ILE A 138 -5.31 -32.03 -26.61
N PRO A 139 -5.53 -33.26 -27.12
CA PRO A 139 -6.19 -33.46 -28.42
C PRO A 139 -7.65 -32.97 -28.38
N PRO A 140 -8.24 -32.64 -29.55
CA PRO A 140 -9.59 -32.09 -29.64
C PRO A 140 -10.68 -33.03 -29.13
#